data_AF-A0A2E4ZX12-F1
#
_entry.id   AF-A0A2E4ZX12-F1
#
_cell.length_a   1.000
_cell.length_b   1.000
_cell.length_c   1.000
_cell.angle_alpha   90.00
_cell.angle_beta   90.00
_cell.angle_gamma   90.00
#
_symmetry.space_group_name_H-M   'P 1'
#
loop_
_entity.id
_entity.type
_entity.pdbx_description
1 polymer ?
#
loop_
_entity_poly.entity_id
_entity_poly.type
_entity_poly.pdbx_seq_one_letter_code
_entity_poly.pdbx_strand_id
1 'polypeptide(L)'
;MNVIRKKSYVMQLAKVIAADGVIKTKELKRIYEVMAAFRIGSDTRAEILDLLFFRQKKLLKITIDKEVLEDEDMRIALAKDVLFVEKQEQDAKTGKMAQSIVDKLGVASNQIDFLRDWVAWENKALRRLGAGELDLEDKGNIEELTSRAASVGIPLTALYFAGTTGFGAVGITSGLAALGGASGLALLGLNPMTAGIAGLIVAGISLNKLFGFMAKKKKRKQSNREIETAVQKAKDIQLRYRQFLIEDMNEFEKSSIRDWFTGKSGKRKLAIKSFRQLLSESLQEPSI
;
A
#
# COMPACT_ATOMS: atom_id res chain seq x y z
N MET A 1 -6.20 3.84 -16.26
CA MET A 1 -7.23 4.27 -15.30
C MET A 1 -7.39 5.79 -15.33
N ASN A 2 -8.63 6.30 -15.43
CA ASN A 2 -8.96 7.73 -15.39
C ASN A 2 -8.67 8.31 -13.98
N VAL A 3 -8.37 9.61 -13.91
CA VAL A 3 -8.17 10.42 -12.70
C VAL A 3 -9.32 10.28 -11.70
N ILE A 4 -10.59 10.25 -12.16
CA ILE A 4 -11.77 10.14 -11.28
C ILE A 4 -11.72 8.85 -10.45
N ARG A 5 -11.51 7.71 -11.12
CA ARG A 5 -11.37 6.39 -10.47
C ARG A 5 -10.24 6.41 -9.43
N LYS A 6 -9.04 6.87 -9.84
CA LYS A 6 -7.87 6.95 -8.96
C LYS A 6 -8.14 7.77 -7.70
N LYS A 7 -8.76 8.95 -7.87
CA LYS A 7 -9.14 9.82 -6.76
C LYS A 7 -10.14 9.12 -5.83
N SER A 8 -11.19 8.53 -6.39
CA SER A 8 -12.24 7.84 -5.63
C SER A 8 -11.69 6.72 -4.74
N TYR A 9 -10.77 5.93 -5.29
CA TYR A 9 -10.10 4.85 -4.57
C TYR A 9 -9.34 5.35 -3.34
N VAL A 10 -8.44 6.32 -3.55
CA VAL A 10 -7.64 6.89 -2.46
C VAL A 10 -8.55 7.57 -1.42
N MET A 11 -9.65 8.20 -1.88
CA MET A 11 -10.63 8.82 -0.99
C MET A 11 -11.33 7.80 -0.08
N GLN A 12 -11.67 6.61 -0.59
CA GLN A 12 -12.27 5.55 0.25
C GLN A 12 -11.27 5.04 1.29
N LEU A 13 -10.00 4.85 0.92
CA LEU A 13 -8.96 4.49 1.89
C LEU A 13 -8.75 5.57 2.95
N ALA A 14 -8.74 6.83 2.54
CA ALA A 14 -8.61 7.97 3.45
C ALA A 14 -9.76 8.01 4.47
N LYS A 15 -10.99 7.60 4.08
CA LYS A 15 -12.13 7.50 5.01
C LYS A 15 -11.94 6.44 6.07
N VAL A 16 -11.47 5.25 5.69
CA VAL A 16 -11.20 4.15 6.64
C VAL A 16 -10.13 4.58 7.63
N ILE A 17 -9.03 5.15 7.14
CA ILE A 17 -7.92 5.63 7.96
C ILE A 17 -8.35 6.76 8.90
N ALA A 18 -9.19 7.69 8.45
CA ALA A 18 -9.66 8.80 9.28
C ALA A 18 -10.79 8.42 10.25
N ALA A 19 -11.28 7.18 10.25
CA ALA A 19 -12.47 6.78 10.97
C ALA A 19 -12.32 6.87 12.49
N ASP A 20 -11.15 6.55 13.03
CA ASP A 20 -10.85 6.64 14.46
C ASP A 20 -10.60 8.11 14.92
N GLY A 21 -10.30 9.00 13.97
CA GLY A 21 -10.02 10.41 14.15
C GLY A 21 -8.53 10.75 14.35
N VAL A 22 -7.65 9.75 14.37
CA VAL A 22 -6.21 9.89 14.66
C VAL A 22 -5.40 9.31 13.52
N ILE A 23 -4.81 10.19 12.70
CA ILE A 23 -3.96 9.76 11.58
C ILE A 23 -2.57 9.38 12.10
N LYS A 24 -2.24 8.10 12.05
CA LYS A 24 -0.93 7.55 12.42
C LYS A 24 0.03 7.61 11.23
N THR A 25 1.33 7.72 11.51
CA THR A 25 2.37 7.77 10.47
C THR A 25 2.30 6.57 9.51
N LYS A 26 2.04 5.35 10.04
CA LYS A 26 1.86 4.12 9.22
C LYS A 26 0.67 4.20 8.25
N GLU A 27 -0.42 4.85 8.64
CA GLU A 27 -1.62 5.00 7.81
C GLU A 27 -1.37 6.07 6.72
N LEU A 28 -0.69 7.16 7.09
CA LEU A 28 -0.28 8.19 6.14
C LEU A 28 0.68 7.62 5.09
N LYS A 29 1.65 6.80 5.50
CA LYS A 29 2.54 6.05 4.59
C LYS A 29 1.73 5.30 3.54
N ARG A 30 0.73 4.52 3.98
CA ARG A 30 -0.13 3.73 3.09
C ARG A 30 -0.82 4.58 2.04
N ILE A 31 -1.39 5.71 2.46
CA ILE A 31 -2.05 6.66 1.54
C ILE A 31 -1.07 7.19 0.49
N TYR A 32 0.15 7.57 0.88
CA TYR A 32 1.17 8.02 -0.06
C TYR A 32 1.64 6.93 -1.02
N GLU A 33 1.79 5.69 -0.56
CA GLU A 33 2.15 4.54 -1.42
C GLU A 33 1.10 4.33 -2.52
N VAL A 34 -0.19 4.36 -2.16
CA VAL A 34 -1.29 4.25 -3.15
C VAL A 34 -1.29 5.45 -4.10
N MET A 35 -1.10 6.67 -3.58
CA MET A 35 -1.04 7.88 -4.41
C MET A 35 0.11 7.82 -5.40
N ALA A 36 1.29 7.33 -4.97
CA ALA A 36 2.45 7.15 -5.83
C ALA A 36 2.21 6.09 -6.90
N ALA A 37 1.66 4.92 -6.54
CA ALA A 37 1.31 3.87 -7.49
C ALA A 37 0.33 4.38 -8.58
N PHE A 38 -0.68 5.15 -8.17
CA PHE A 38 -1.66 5.73 -9.09
C PHE A 38 -1.23 7.01 -9.81
N ARG A 39 -0.07 7.59 -9.46
CA ARG A 39 0.39 8.87 -10.01
C ARG A 39 -0.61 10.00 -9.76
N ILE A 40 -1.10 10.13 -8.53
CA ILE A 40 -2.03 11.20 -8.16
C ILE A 40 -1.29 12.54 -8.22
N GLY A 41 -1.83 13.50 -8.97
CA GLY A 41 -1.28 14.85 -9.12
C GLY A 41 -1.44 15.70 -7.86
N SER A 42 -0.60 16.73 -7.72
CA SER A 42 -0.50 17.59 -6.52
C SER A 42 -1.84 18.13 -6.04
N ASP A 43 -2.68 18.63 -6.94
CA ASP A 43 -3.96 19.27 -6.58
C ASP A 43 -4.91 18.27 -5.91
N THR A 44 -4.97 17.04 -6.45
CA THR A 44 -5.78 15.97 -5.87
C THR A 44 -5.20 15.48 -4.55
N ARG A 45 -3.87 15.39 -4.42
CA ARG A 45 -3.24 15.04 -3.14
C ARG A 45 -3.52 16.09 -2.07
N ALA A 46 -3.37 17.38 -2.41
CA ALA A 46 -3.65 18.50 -1.51
C ALA A 46 -5.11 18.47 -1.02
N GLU A 47 -6.07 18.19 -1.91
CA GLU A 47 -7.48 18.02 -1.52
C GLU A 47 -7.68 16.86 -0.53
N ILE A 48 -7.08 15.69 -0.81
CA ILE A 48 -7.17 14.50 0.05
C ILE A 48 -6.55 14.78 1.42
N LEU A 49 -5.34 15.36 1.46
CA LEU A 49 -4.64 15.68 2.70
C LEU A 49 -5.37 16.73 3.52
N ASP A 50 -5.94 17.75 2.87
CA ASP A 50 -6.73 18.75 3.58
C ASP A 50 -8.01 18.14 4.19
N LEU A 51 -8.68 17.25 3.47
CA LEU A 51 -9.79 16.47 4.01
C LEU A 51 -9.35 15.59 5.19
N LEU A 52 -8.21 14.93 5.06
CA LEU A 52 -7.67 14.00 6.07
C LEU A 52 -7.25 14.70 7.36
N PHE A 53 -6.62 15.88 7.29
CA PHE A 53 -6.10 16.59 8.47
C PHE A 53 -7.07 17.64 9.02
N PHE A 54 -7.78 18.38 8.16
CA PHE A 54 -8.51 19.57 8.57
C PHE A 54 -10.04 19.41 8.45
N ARG A 55 -10.53 18.60 7.50
CA ARG A 55 -11.98 18.48 7.21
C ARG A 55 -12.50 17.03 7.31
N GLN A 56 -12.04 16.26 8.30
CA GLN A 56 -12.41 14.84 8.47
C GLN A 56 -13.92 14.59 8.50
N LYS A 57 -14.71 15.45 9.17
CA LYS A 57 -16.19 15.32 9.17
C LYS A 57 -16.79 15.32 7.76
N LYS A 58 -16.20 16.07 6.82
CA LYS A 58 -16.61 16.09 5.41
C LYS A 58 -16.13 14.82 4.69
N LEU A 59 -14.92 14.35 5.00
CA LEU A 59 -14.33 13.14 4.44
C LEU A 59 -15.18 11.89 4.72
N LEU A 60 -15.61 11.70 5.97
CA LEU A 60 -16.28 10.48 6.45
C LEU A 60 -17.65 10.20 5.81
N LYS A 61 -18.14 11.07 4.92
CA LYS A 61 -19.35 10.79 4.12
C LYS A 61 -19.03 9.73 3.06
N ILE A 62 -19.71 8.59 3.13
CA ILE A 62 -19.46 7.47 2.22
C ILE A 62 -20.20 7.68 0.88
N THR A 63 -19.48 8.25 -0.08
CA THR A 63 -19.82 8.24 -1.50
C THR A 63 -18.74 7.49 -2.29
N ILE A 64 -19.13 6.52 -3.11
CA ILE A 64 -18.25 5.78 -4.03
C ILE A 64 -18.68 6.15 -5.45
N ASP A 65 -17.73 6.55 -6.29
CA ASP A 65 -18.04 6.98 -7.66
C ASP A 65 -18.46 5.76 -8.50
N LYS A 66 -19.42 5.99 -9.42
CA LYS A 66 -20.00 4.93 -10.26
C LYS A 66 -18.93 4.21 -11.07
N GLU A 67 -17.90 4.94 -11.49
CA GLU A 67 -16.78 4.43 -12.27
C GLU A 67 -15.94 3.40 -11.49
N VAL A 68 -15.94 3.44 -10.14
CA VAL A 68 -15.36 2.38 -9.31
C VAL A 68 -16.33 1.20 -9.23
N LEU A 69 -17.62 1.48 -9.07
CA LEU A 69 -18.65 0.46 -8.97
C LEU A 69 -18.87 -0.34 -10.27
N GLU A 70 -18.44 0.18 -11.41
CA GLU A 70 -18.52 -0.51 -12.71
C GLU A 70 -17.28 -1.36 -13.03
N ASP A 71 -16.23 -1.27 -12.21
CA ASP A 71 -14.92 -1.92 -12.44
C ASP A 71 -14.68 -3.00 -11.38
N GLU A 72 -14.97 -4.26 -11.70
CA GLU A 72 -14.93 -5.38 -10.74
C GLU A 72 -13.55 -5.57 -10.10
N ASP A 73 -12.48 -5.55 -10.89
CA ASP A 73 -11.11 -5.65 -10.38
C ASP A 73 -10.81 -4.54 -9.38
N MET A 74 -11.29 -3.34 -9.65
CA MET A 74 -11.10 -2.19 -8.77
C MET A 74 -11.92 -2.29 -7.48
N ARG A 75 -13.15 -2.81 -7.53
CA ARG A 75 -13.97 -3.08 -6.33
C ARG A 75 -13.30 -4.11 -5.44
N ILE A 76 -12.80 -5.21 -6.01
CA ILE A 76 -12.09 -6.27 -5.30
C ILE A 76 -10.79 -5.73 -4.69
N ALA A 77 -10.00 -4.97 -5.46
CA ALA A 77 -8.77 -4.36 -4.98
C ALA A 77 -9.00 -3.41 -3.81
N LEU A 78 -10.01 -2.53 -3.94
CA LEU A 78 -10.36 -1.59 -2.89
C LEU A 78 -10.89 -2.31 -1.64
N ALA A 79 -11.73 -3.33 -1.81
CA ALA A 79 -12.22 -4.14 -0.70
C ALA A 79 -11.04 -4.79 0.04
N LYS A 80 -10.07 -5.37 -0.67
CA LYS A 80 -8.86 -5.93 -0.06
C LYS A 80 -8.11 -4.90 0.78
N ASP A 81 -7.88 -3.70 0.24
CA ASP A 81 -7.14 -2.65 0.95
C ASP A 81 -7.90 -2.09 2.15
N VAL A 82 -9.23 -2.02 2.07
CA VAL A 82 -10.09 -1.61 3.18
C VAL A 82 -10.03 -2.64 4.32
N LEU A 83 -10.20 -3.93 3.98
CA LEU A 83 -10.09 -5.04 4.93
C LEU A 83 -8.69 -5.15 5.54
N PHE A 84 -7.67 -4.76 4.78
CA PHE A 84 -6.31 -4.68 5.27
C PHE A 84 -6.15 -3.64 6.37
N VAL A 85 -6.63 -2.40 6.17
CA VAL A 85 -6.57 -1.34 7.18
C VAL A 85 -7.39 -1.74 8.42
N GLU A 86 -8.59 -2.28 8.21
CA GLU A 86 -9.45 -2.81 9.27
C GLU A 86 -8.68 -3.81 10.17
N LYS A 87 -8.01 -4.78 9.56
CA LYS A 87 -7.26 -5.83 10.27
C LYS A 87 -6.09 -5.27 11.08
N GLN A 88 -5.53 -4.13 10.68
CA GLN A 88 -4.39 -3.50 11.34
C GLN A 88 -4.76 -2.59 12.49
N GLU A 89 -5.84 -1.81 12.35
CA GLU A 89 -6.24 -0.88 13.39
C GLU A 89 -7.01 -1.57 14.52
N GLN A 90 -7.79 -2.61 14.21
CA GLN A 90 -8.53 -3.42 15.19
C GLN A 90 -9.41 -2.60 16.14
N ASP A 91 -9.85 -1.41 15.72
CA ASP A 91 -10.79 -0.58 16.46
C ASP A 91 -12.19 -0.58 15.83
N ALA A 92 -13.20 -0.35 16.66
CA ALA A 92 -14.59 -0.45 16.26
C ALA A 92 -15.03 0.62 15.23
N LYS A 93 -14.41 1.80 15.21
CA LYS A 93 -14.79 2.87 14.27
C LYS A 93 -14.28 2.57 12.87
N THR A 94 -13.01 2.18 12.77
CA THR A 94 -12.41 1.71 11.52
C THR A 94 -13.14 0.49 10.99
N GLY A 95 -13.47 -0.47 11.87
CA GLY A 95 -14.29 -1.65 11.55
C GLY A 95 -15.63 -1.30 10.89
N LYS A 96 -16.40 -0.40 11.51
CA LYS A 96 -17.69 0.05 10.97
C LYS A 96 -17.56 0.78 9.63
N MET A 97 -16.54 1.63 9.49
CA MET A 97 -16.28 2.35 8.23
C MET A 97 -15.88 1.39 7.11
N ALA A 98 -14.99 0.44 7.41
CA ALA A 98 -14.53 -0.58 6.47
C ALA A 98 -15.70 -1.43 5.97
N GLN A 99 -16.53 -1.96 6.89
CA GLN A 99 -17.71 -2.74 6.53
C GLN A 99 -18.66 -1.93 5.64
N SER A 100 -18.95 -0.68 6.01
CA SER A 100 -19.85 0.18 5.23
C SER A 100 -19.34 0.47 3.82
N ILE A 101 -18.02 0.54 3.62
CA ILE A 101 -17.43 0.69 2.28
C ILE A 101 -17.51 -0.62 1.51
N VAL A 102 -17.12 -1.75 2.12
CA VAL A 102 -17.17 -3.08 1.49
C VAL A 102 -18.60 -3.42 1.04
N ASP A 103 -19.60 -3.17 1.88
CA ASP A 103 -21.01 -3.40 1.54
C ASP A 103 -21.43 -2.60 0.29
N LYS A 104 -21.00 -1.34 0.19
CA LYS A 104 -21.30 -0.49 -0.97
C LYS A 104 -20.54 -0.85 -2.24
N LEU A 105 -19.42 -1.56 -2.12
CA LEU A 105 -18.69 -2.07 -3.28
C LEU A 105 -19.40 -3.26 -3.93
N GLY A 106 -20.41 -3.85 -3.27
CA GLY A 106 -21.16 -4.98 -3.83
C GLY A 106 -20.28 -6.21 -4.12
N VAL A 107 -19.21 -6.39 -3.34
CA VAL A 107 -18.35 -7.59 -3.40
C VAL A 107 -19.08 -8.73 -2.70
N ALA A 108 -19.09 -9.91 -3.31
CA ALA A 108 -19.85 -11.05 -2.78
C ALA A 108 -19.26 -11.56 -1.46
N SER A 109 -20.08 -12.14 -0.57
CA SER A 109 -19.62 -12.59 0.75
C SER A 109 -18.49 -13.63 0.68
N ASN A 110 -18.57 -14.59 -0.25
CA ASN A 110 -17.51 -15.58 -0.49
C ASN A 110 -16.19 -14.94 -0.97
N GLN A 111 -16.27 -13.85 -1.74
CA GLN A 111 -15.13 -13.06 -2.15
C GLN A 111 -14.54 -12.30 -0.95
N ILE A 112 -15.38 -11.72 -0.09
CA ILE A 112 -14.93 -11.04 1.15
C ILE A 112 -14.20 -12.02 2.08
N ASP A 113 -14.77 -13.22 2.29
CA ASP A 113 -14.16 -14.26 3.13
C ASP A 113 -12.78 -14.64 2.59
N PHE A 114 -12.68 -14.88 1.27
CA PHE A 114 -11.40 -15.11 0.61
C PHE A 114 -10.42 -13.94 0.81
N LEU A 115 -10.86 -12.69 0.65
CA LEU A 115 -9.99 -11.51 0.80
C LEU A 115 -9.46 -11.38 2.23
N ARG A 116 -10.25 -11.74 3.25
CA ARG A 116 -9.81 -11.77 4.65
C ARG A 116 -8.72 -12.82 4.87
N ASP A 117 -8.91 -14.02 4.34
CA ASP A 117 -7.92 -15.10 4.39
C ASP A 117 -6.62 -14.67 3.66
N TRP A 118 -6.76 -14.08 2.48
CA TRP A 118 -5.64 -13.57 1.70
C TRP A 118 -4.86 -12.51 2.45
N VAL A 119 -5.53 -11.51 3.03
CA VAL A 119 -4.91 -10.45 3.83
C VAL A 119 -4.18 -11.03 5.04
N ALA A 120 -4.75 -12.03 5.72
CA ALA A 120 -4.11 -12.67 6.86
C ALA A 120 -2.83 -13.42 6.44
N TRP A 121 -2.94 -14.22 5.38
CA TRP A 121 -1.80 -14.95 4.82
C TRP A 121 -0.71 -14.00 4.29
N GLU A 122 -1.06 -12.98 3.53
CA GLU A 122 -0.13 -12.00 2.95
C GLU A 122 0.66 -11.30 4.07
N ASN A 123 -0.02 -10.85 5.13
CA ASN A 123 0.63 -10.24 6.29
C ASN A 123 1.60 -11.20 7.00
N LYS A 124 1.21 -12.47 7.18
CA LYS A 124 2.08 -13.49 7.78
C LYS A 124 3.32 -13.73 6.92
N ALA A 125 3.12 -13.96 5.62
CA ALA A 125 4.19 -14.19 4.66
C ALA A 125 5.19 -13.03 4.63
N LEU A 126 4.71 -11.78 4.59
CA LEU A 126 5.57 -10.60 4.58
C LEU A 126 6.34 -10.40 5.89
N ARG A 127 5.76 -10.72 7.06
CA ARG A 127 6.48 -10.65 8.34
C ARG A 127 7.62 -11.66 8.42
N ARG A 128 7.37 -12.91 8.00
CA ARG A 128 8.37 -13.97 7.95
C ARG A 128 9.51 -13.62 7.00
N LEU A 129 9.15 -13.16 5.80
CA LEU A 129 10.13 -12.65 4.83
C LEU A 129 10.95 -11.50 5.42
N GLY A 130 10.31 -10.53 6.07
CA GLY A 130 11.01 -9.45 6.77
C GLY A 130 11.94 -9.93 7.90
N ALA A 131 11.62 -11.06 8.55
CA ALA A 131 12.47 -11.68 9.56
C ALA A 131 13.59 -12.56 8.97
N GLY A 132 13.70 -12.66 7.64
CA GLY A 132 14.67 -13.54 6.97
C GLY A 132 14.30 -15.01 6.97
N GLU A 133 13.09 -15.37 7.40
CA GLU A 133 12.56 -16.72 7.34
C GLU A 133 12.12 -17.04 5.90
N LEU A 134 13.00 -17.71 5.16
CA LEU A 134 12.74 -18.13 3.78
C LEU A 134 12.04 -19.49 3.68
N ASP A 135 11.54 -20.02 4.79
CA ASP A 135 11.03 -21.38 4.81
C ASP A 135 9.75 -21.52 3.99
N LEU A 136 9.74 -22.52 3.12
CA LEU A 136 8.75 -22.69 2.06
C LEU A 136 7.56 -23.56 2.50
N GLU A 137 7.45 -23.87 3.80
CA GLU A 137 6.39 -24.72 4.34
C GLU A 137 4.98 -24.13 4.08
N ASP A 138 4.85 -22.81 3.91
CA ASP A 138 3.58 -22.15 3.54
C ASP A 138 3.22 -22.30 2.04
N LYS A 139 3.99 -23.04 1.22
CA LYS A 139 3.66 -23.28 -0.20
C LYS A 139 2.29 -23.95 -0.41
N GLY A 140 1.91 -24.86 0.48
CA GLY A 140 0.58 -25.49 0.43
C GLY A 140 -0.54 -24.45 0.56
N ASN A 141 -0.34 -23.46 1.43
CA ASN A 141 -1.33 -22.42 1.70
C ASN A 141 -1.51 -21.46 0.51
N ILE A 142 -0.45 -21.12 -0.24
CA ILE A 142 -0.59 -20.17 -1.37
C ILE A 142 -1.14 -20.83 -2.64
N GLU A 143 -0.84 -22.11 -2.89
CA GLU A 143 -1.43 -22.85 -4.01
C GLU A 143 -2.94 -23.04 -3.78
N GLU A 144 -3.32 -23.40 -2.55
CA GLU A 144 -4.72 -23.49 -2.14
C GLU A 144 -5.43 -22.12 -2.25
N LEU A 145 -4.85 -21.04 -1.70
CA LEU A 145 -5.41 -19.70 -1.81
C LEU A 145 -5.53 -19.25 -3.27
N THR A 146 -4.55 -19.56 -4.12
CA THR A 146 -4.61 -19.23 -5.54
C THR A 146 -5.74 -19.99 -6.24
N SER A 147 -5.94 -21.27 -5.92
CA SER A 147 -7.04 -22.08 -6.43
C SER A 147 -8.40 -21.54 -5.95
N ARG A 148 -8.49 -21.16 -4.66
CA ARG A 148 -9.69 -20.55 -4.07
C ARG A 148 -10.01 -19.19 -4.72
N ALA A 149 -9.00 -18.38 -5.05
CA ALA A 149 -9.20 -17.11 -5.76
C ALA A 149 -9.95 -17.34 -7.08
N ALA A 150 -9.51 -18.34 -7.86
CA ALA A 150 -10.16 -18.71 -9.11
C ALA A 150 -11.58 -19.24 -8.90
N SER A 151 -11.82 -20.04 -7.85
CA SER A 151 -13.15 -20.61 -7.57
C SER A 151 -14.18 -19.57 -7.13
N VAL A 152 -13.74 -18.49 -6.47
CA VAL A 152 -14.62 -17.35 -6.10
C VAL A 152 -14.60 -16.22 -7.14
N GLY A 153 -13.99 -16.44 -8.31
CA GLY A 153 -13.97 -15.50 -9.44
C GLY A 153 -13.08 -14.26 -9.24
N ILE A 154 -12.09 -14.32 -8.35
CA ILE A 154 -11.14 -13.21 -8.13
C ILE A 154 -9.90 -13.40 -9.00
N PRO A 155 -9.64 -12.52 -9.97
CA PRO A 155 -8.38 -12.55 -10.70
C PRO A 155 -7.24 -12.10 -9.77
N LEU A 156 -6.12 -12.84 -9.78
CA LEU A 156 -4.96 -12.50 -8.94
C LEU A 156 -4.41 -11.09 -9.21
N THR A 157 -4.62 -10.56 -10.42
CA THR A 157 -4.25 -9.19 -10.78
C THR A 157 -5.04 -8.15 -10.00
N ALA A 158 -6.30 -8.42 -9.64
CA ALA A 158 -7.11 -7.55 -8.80
C ALA A 158 -6.52 -7.42 -7.38
N LEU A 159 -5.91 -8.48 -6.85
CA LEU A 159 -5.28 -8.48 -5.53
C LEU A 159 -4.07 -7.55 -5.44
N TYR A 160 -3.51 -7.13 -6.56
CA TYR A 160 -2.35 -6.22 -6.64
C TYR A 160 -2.61 -4.99 -7.53
N PHE A 161 -3.87 -4.76 -7.92
CA PHE A 161 -4.28 -3.78 -8.93
C PHE A 161 -3.83 -2.36 -8.62
N ALA A 162 -3.95 -1.94 -7.36
CA ALA A 162 -3.54 -0.61 -6.96
C ALA A 162 -2.04 -0.47 -6.66
N GLY A 163 -1.26 -1.52 -6.90
CA GLY A 163 0.10 -1.59 -6.38
C GLY A 163 0.14 -1.61 -4.85
N THR A 164 -0.92 -2.14 -4.25
CA THR A 164 -1.19 -2.12 -2.81
C THR A 164 -1.15 -3.54 -2.24
N THR A 165 -0.03 -4.22 -2.39
CA THR A 165 0.36 -5.29 -1.44
C THR A 165 0.17 -4.79 -0.02
N GLY A 166 -0.45 -5.56 0.85
CA GLY A 166 -0.71 -5.17 2.23
C GLY A 166 0.59 -4.82 2.97
N PHE A 167 0.85 -3.52 3.21
CA PHE A 167 2.09 -3.00 3.80
C PHE A 167 1.88 -2.20 5.09
N GLY A 168 1.58 -2.85 6.20
CA GLY A 168 1.53 -2.14 7.49
C GLY A 168 2.28 -2.84 8.61
N ALA A 169 3.33 -3.56 8.22
CA ALA A 169 4.47 -3.74 9.09
C ALA A 169 5.78 -3.31 8.42
N VAL A 170 5.90 -3.44 7.09
CA VAL A 170 7.19 -3.35 6.41
C VAL A 170 7.24 -2.42 5.17
N GLY A 171 6.16 -1.73 4.78
CA GLY A 171 6.19 -0.75 3.66
C GLY A 171 6.62 -1.28 2.29
N ILE A 172 6.48 -0.47 1.22
CA ILE A 172 7.21 -0.68 -0.05
C ILE A 172 8.74 -0.65 0.18
N THR A 173 9.13 0.06 1.23
CA THR A 173 10.43 0.66 1.41
C THR A 173 11.26 -0.03 2.52
N SER A 174 10.63 -0.50 3.62
CA SER A 174 11.33 -1.19 4.73
C SER A 174 11.43 -2.73 4.57
N GLY A 175 10.61 -3.36 3.73
CA GLY A 175 10.66 -4.81 3.46
C GLY A 175 11.94 -5.28 2.80
N LEU A 176 12.77 -4.32 2.40
CA LEU A 176 13.96 -4.54 1.63
C LEU A 176 15.26 -4.40 2.41
N ALA A 177 15.33 -3.49 3.38
CA ALA A 177 16.50 -3.37 4.26
C ALA A 177 16.68 -4.65 5.11
N ALA A 178 15.58 -5.23 5.57
CA ALA A 178 15.58 -6.43 6.39
C ALA A 178 16.06 -7.70 5.62
N LEU A 179 15.87 -7.73 4.29
CA LEU A 179 16.32 -8.83 3.44
C LEU A 179 17.66 -8.57 2.75
N GLY A 180 17.98 -7.32 2.41
CA GLY A 180 19.28 -6.92 1.85
C GLY A 180 20.44 -7.17 2.82
N GLY A 181 20.19 -7.12 4.13
CA GLY A 181 21.16 -7.51 5.16
C GLY A 181 21.30 -9.02 5.37
N ALA A 182 20.35 -9.85 4.93
CA ALA A 182 20.27 -11.25 5.31
C ALA A 182 20.28 -12.28 4.16
N SER A 183 19.74 -12.01 2.95
CA SER A 183 19.65 -13.07 1.92
C SER A 183 19.32 -12.61 0.48
N GLY A 184 20.04 -13.19 -0.49
CA GLY A 184 19.52 -13.53 -1.82
C GLY A 184 19.52 -12.48 -2.93
N LEU A 185 19.23 -11.20 -2.68
CA LEU A 185 19.13 -10.19 -3.75
C LEU A 185 20.50 -9.71 -4.26
N ALA A 186 21.54 -9.67 -3.42
CA ALA A 186 22.91 -9.38 -3.84
C ALA A 186 23.47 -10.43 -4.82
N LEU A 187 22.98 -11.68 -4.76
CA LEU A 187 23.37 -12.78 -5.65
C LEU A 187 22.84 -12.64 -7.09
N LEU A 188 21.98 -11.64 -7.34
CA LEU A 188 21.49 -11.25 -8.67
C LEU A 188 22.30 -10.13 -9.34
N GLY A 189 23.28 -9.53 -8.65
CA GLY A 189 23.94 -8.31 -9.14
C GLY A 189 23.00 -7.10 -9.19
N LEU A 190 21.80 -7.22 -8.62
CA LEU A 190 20.86 -6.13 -8.42
C LEU A 190 21.20 -5.48 -7.08
N ASN A 191 21.37 -4.17 -7.08
CA ASN A 191 21.71 -3.46 -5.85
C ASN A 191 20.55 -3.68 -4.84
N PRO A 192 20.80 -4.36 -3.69
CA PRO A 192 19.80 -4.61 -2.64
C PRO A 192 19.11 -3.34 -2.15
N MET A 193 19.69 -2.18 -2.46
CA MET A 193 19.19 -0.85 -2.14
C MET A 193 17.97 -0.39 -2.98
N THR A 194 17.64 -1.05 -4.10
CA THR A 194 16.78 -0.40 -5.14
C THR A 194 15.33 -0.89 -5.30
N ALA A 195 14.95 -2.12 -4.93
CA ALA A 195 13.56 -2.57 -5.09
C ALA A 195 13.12 -3.71 -4.17
N GLY A 196 12.10 -3.41 -3.35
CA GLY A 196 11.48 -4.29 -2.37
C GLY A 196 10.96 -5.61 -2.94
N ILE A 197 10.90 -6.71 -2.17
CA ILE A 197 9.95 -7.82 -2.50
C ILE A 197 8.55 -7.23 -2.66
N ALA A 198 8.20 -6.40 -1.70
CA ALA A 198 7.11 -5.46 -1.72
C ALA A 198 6.93 -4.75 -3.08
N GLY A 199 7.94 -3.96 -3.48
CA GLY A 199 7.93 -3.24 -4.75
C GLY A 199 7.87 -4.15 -5.98
N LEU A 200 8.47 -5.34 -5.94
CA LEU A 200 8.45 -6.32 -7.01
C LEU A 200 7.05 -6.87 -7.25
N ILE A 201 6.29 -7.14 -6.18
CA ILE A 201 4.89 -7.59 -6.30
C ILE A 201 4.01 -6.49 -6.87
N VAL A 202 4.17 -5.26 -6.36
CA VAL A 202 3.53 -4.07 -6.93
C VAL A 202 3.84 -3.91 -8.42
N ALA A 203 5.06 -4.25 -8.80
CA ALA A 203 5.51 -4.17 -10.18
C ALA A 203 5.15 -5.40 -11.05
N GLY A 204 4.40 -6.35 -10.48
CA GLY A 204 3.77 -7.47 -11.19
C GLY A 204 4.42 -8.84 -10.98
N ILE A 205 5.36 -8.99 -10.03
CA ILE A 205 5.95 -10.30 -9.71
C ILE A 205 5.11 -11.02 -8.65
N SER A 206 4.57 -12.19 -8.98
CA SER A 206 3.82 -12.97 -8.00
C SER A 206 4.68 -13.46 -6.83
N LEU A 207 4.06 -13.66 -5.67
CA LEU A 207 4.72 -14.24 -4.49
C LEU A 207 5.32 -15.62 -4.79
N ASN A 208 4.63 -16.47 -5.55
CA ASN A 208 5.17 -17.79 -5.97
C ASN A 208 6.46 -17.67 -6.78
N LYS A 209 6.56 -16.68 -7.68
CA LYS A 209 7.80 -16.41 -8.41
C LYS A 209 8.90 -15.92 -7.47
N LEU A 210 8.59 -15.08 -6.49
CA LEU A 210 9.56 -14.58 -5.50
C LEU A 210 10.05 -15.68 -4.55
N PHE A 211 9.16 -16.50 -4.00
CA PHE A 211 9.51 -17.66 -3.18
C PHE A 211 10.29 -18.69 -3.98
N GLY A 212 9.85 -19.02 -5.19
CA GLY A 212 10.56 -19.93 -6.09
C GLY A 212 11.94 -19.43 -6.48
N PHE A 213 12.09 -18.11 -6.64
CA PHE A 213 13.37 -17.46 -6.88
C PHE A 213 14.30 -17.56 -5.65
N MET A 214 13.83 -17.19 -4.46
CA MET A 214 14.61 -17.26 -3.21
C MET A 214 15.01 -18.70 -2.86
N ALA A 215 14.17 -19.67 -3.19
CA ALA A 215 14.42 -21.10 -2.96
C ALA A 215 15.47 -21.72 -3.90
N LYS A 216 15.51 -21.30 -5.18
CA LYS A 216 16.35 -21.92 -6.20
C LYS A 216 17.72 -21.23 -6.29
N LYS A 217 18.66 -21.63 -5.45
CA LYS A 217 20.07 -21.17 -5.48
C LYS A 217 20.86 -21.42 -6.80
N LYS A 218 20.32 -22.09 -7.84
CA LYS A 218 21.15 -22.67 -8.94
C LYS A 218 20.74 -22.52 -10.42
N LYS A 219 19.68 -21.82 -10.85
CA LYS A 219 19.41 -21.63 -12.30
C LYS A 219 19.19 -20.16 -12.67
N ARG A 220 20.15 -19.58 -13.39
CA ARG A 220 20.67 -18.22 -13.15
C ARG A 220 20.60 -17.25 -14.34
N LYS A 221 19.86 -17.52 -15.43
CA LYS A 221 19.92 -16.66 -16.64
C LYS A 221 18.60 -16.26 -17.30
N GLN A 222 17.48 -16.95 -17.06
CA GLN A 222 16.25 -16.74 -17.85
C GLN A 222 15.16 -15.94 -17.12
N SER A 223 15.26 -15.77 -15.80
CA SER A 223 14.27 -15.08 -14.94
C SER A 223 14.56 -13.58 -14.69
N ASN A 224 15.64 -13.02 -15.26
CA ASN A 224 16.16 -11.73 -14.83
C ASN A 224 15.41 -10.51 -15.39
N ARG A 225 14.95 -10.53 -16.65
CA ARG A 225 14.34 -9.33 -17.27
C ARG A 225 13.02 -8.89 -16.63
N GLU A 226 12.16 -9.83 -16.27
CA GLU A 226 10.90 -9.52 -15.59
C GLU A 226 11.16 -8.92 -14.20
N ILE A 227 12.08 -9.53 -13.44
CA ILE A 227 12.48 -9.05 -12.12
C ILE A 227 13.16 -7.69 -12.23
N GLU A 228 14.07 -7.48 -13.18
CA GLU A 228 14.72 -6.20 -13.45
C GLU A 228 13.70 -5.11 -13.80
N THR A 229 12.76 -5.40 -14.69
CA THR A 229 11.67 -4.47 -15.04
C THR A 229 10.82 -4.14 -13.82
N ALA A 230 10.54 -5.14 -13.00
CA ALA A 230 9.79 -4.96 -11.77
C ALA A 230 10.58 -4.14 -10.73
N VAL A 231 11.89 -4.34 -10.63
CA VAL A 231 12.80 -3.55 -9.81
C VAL A 231 12.75 -2.08 -10.22
N GLN A 232 12.84 -1.79 -11.51
CA GLN A 232 12.79 -0.40 -12.00
C GLN A 232 11.44 0.26 -11.69
N LYS A 233 10.33 -0.45 -11.93
CA LYS A 233 8.99 0.05 -11.58
C LYS A 233 8.82 0.32 -10.08
N ALA A 234 9.35 -0.57 -9.24
CA ALA A 234 9.35 -0.41 -7.79
C ALA A 234 10.13 0.85 -7.37
N LYS A 235 11.33 1.03 -7.94
CA LYS A 235 12.17 2.21 -7.74
C LYS A 235 11.44 3.49 -8.16
N ASP A 236 10.79 3.50 -9.32
CA ASP A 236 10.02 4.64 -9.81
C ASP A 236 8.89 5.03 -8.85
N ILE A 237 8.20 4.04 -8.26
CA ILE A 237 7.15 4.28 -7.28
C ILE A 237 7.74 4.85 -5.98
N GLN A 238 8.86 4.32 -5.50
CA GLN A 238 9.54 4.81 -4.30
C GLN A 238 10.06 6.24 -4.48
N LEU A 239 10.68 6.55 -5.63
CA LEU A 239 11.13 7.91 -5.95
C LEU A 239 9.95 8.88 -6.01
N ARG A 240 8.83 8.47 -6.63
CA ARG A 240 7.62 9.29 -6.69
C ARG A 240 7.00 9.50 -5.31
N TYR A 241 6.94 8.46 -4.48
CA TYR A 241 6.51 8.54 -3.09
C TYR A 241 7.32 9.60 -2.33
N ARG A 242 8.66 9.55 -2.42
CA ARG A 242 9.55 10.54 -1.79
C ARG A 242 9.30 11.94 -2.32
N GLN A 243 9.20 12.08 -3.64
CA GLN A 243 8.92 13.36 -4.29
C GLN A 243 7.60 13.96 -3.79
N PHE A 244 6.54 13.16 -3.70
CA PHE A 244 5.25 13.59 -3.18
C PHE A 244 5.34 14.06 -1.74
N LEU A 245 6.06 13.33 -0.87
CA LEU A 245 6.27 13.76 0.51
C LEU A 245 6.99 15.11 0.60
N ILE A 246 8.04 15.33 -0.22
CA ILE A 246 8.79 16.60 -0.25
C ILE A 246 7.89 17.74 -0.73
N GLU A 247 7.20 17.55 -1.85
CA GLU A 247 6.29 18.54 -2.43
C GLU A 247 5.19 18.95 -1.44
N ASP A 248 4.50 17.96 -0.87
CA ASP A 248 3.35 18.20 -0.02
C ASP A 248 3.79 18.75 1.36
N MET A 249 4.95 18.32 1.89
CA MET A 249 5.52 18.89 3.10
C MET A 249 5.87 20.37 2.89
N ASN A 250 6.54 20.72 1.79
CA ASN A 250 6.87 22.10 1.47
C ASN A 250 5.61 22.97 1.33
N GLU A 251 4.55 22.43 0.73
CA GLU A 251 3.26 23.12 0.60
C GLU A 251 2.59 23.34 1.98
N PHE A 252 2.63 22.33 2.85
CA PHE A 252 2.14 22.44 4.23
C PHE A 252 2.95 23.43 5.07
N GLU A 253 4.27 23.51 4.88
CA GLU A 253 5.14 24.47 5.58
C GLU A 253 4.89 25.91 5.09
N LYS A 254 4.78 26.15 3.78
CA LYS A 254 4.46 27.47 3.21
C LYS A 254 3.10 27.98 3.70
N SER A 255 2.09 27.12 3.66
CA SER A 255 0.74 27.46 4.13
C SER A 255 0.67 27.64 5.66
N SER A 256 1.60 27.07 6.44
CA SER A 256 1.69 27.24 7.89
C SER A 256 1.82 28.69 8.34
N ILE A 257 2.43 29.54 7.53
CA ILE A 257 2.63 30.97 7.84
C ILE A 257 1.28 31.71 7.85
N ARG A 258 0.34 31.36 6.96
CA ARG A 258 -1.02 31.94 6.95
C ARG A 258 -1.89 31.40 8.10
N ASP A 259 -1.75 30.12 8.44
CA ASP A 259 -2.62 29.46 9.42
C ASP A 259 -2.22 29.67 10.89
N TRP A 260 -1.07 30.29 11.16
CA TRP A 260 -0.74 30.81 12.48
C TRP A 260 -1.79 31.81 12.98
N PHE A 261 -2.40 32.56 12.06
CA PHE A 261 -3.48 33.51 12.35
C PHE A 261 -4.88 32.87 12.41
N THR A 262 -5.05 31.59 12.05
CA THR A 262 -6.38 30.92 11.95
C THR A 262 -6.62 29.85 13.01
N GLY A 263 -5.68 29.63 13.95
CA GLY A 263 -5.83 28.64 15.03
C GLY A 263 -5.70 27.17 14.61
N LYS A 264 -5.41 26.88 13.32
CA LYS A 264 -5.21 25.51 12.78
C LYS A 264 -3.82 24.93 13.03
N SER A 265 -2.97 25.62 13.79
CA SER A 265 -1.54 25.36 13.92
C SER A 265 -1.19 23.99 14.50
N GLY A 266 -1.99 23.45 15.44
CA GLY A 266 -1.71 22.16 16.10
C GLY A 266 -1.76 20.95 15.16
N LYS A 267 -2.84 20.81 14.38
CA LYS A 267 -3.00 19.69 13.43
C LYS A 267 -1.98 19.75 12.30
N ARG A 268 -1.63 20.96 11.84
CA ARG A 268 -0.59 21.14 10.82
C ARG A 268 0.80 20.76 11.34
N LYS A 269 1.16 21.14 12.56
CA LYS A 269 2.42 20.69 13.20
C LYS A 269 2.50 19.15 13.26
N LEU A 270 1.38 18.49 13.56
CA LEU A 270 1.31 17.02 13.56
C LEU A 270 1.51 16.43 12.15
N ALA A 271 0.88 17.02 11.13
CA ALA A 271 1.06 16.60 9.74
C ALA A 271 2.52 16.77 9.30
N ILE A 272 3.15 17.92 9.55
CA ILE A 272 4.56 18.19 9.23
C ILE A 272 5.48 17.20 9.96
N LYS A 273 5.22 16.94 11.25
CA LYS A 273 5.97 15.93 12.01
C LYS A 273 5.87 14.55 11.36
N SER A 274 4.68 14.17 10.92
CA SER A 274 4.44 12.89 10.23
C SER A 274 5.18 12.83 8.89
N PHE A 275 5.15 13.89 8.08
CA PHE A 275 5.92 13.97 6.84
C PHE A 275 7.42 13.85 7.07
N ARG A 276 7.97 14.57 8.06
CA ARG A 276 9.39 14.47 8.40
C ARG A 276 9.78 13.08 8.86
N GLN A 277 8.93 12.44 9.67
CA GLN A 277 9.14 11.06 10.08
C GLN A 277 9.16 10.14 8.85
N LEU A 278 8.17 10.21 7.97
CA LEU A 278 8.11 9.40 6.75
C LEU A 278 9.30 9.63 5.81
N LEU A 279 9.74 10.89 5.66
CA LEU A 279 10.92 11.22 4.88
C LEU A 279 12.17 10.61 5.52
N SER A 280 12.34 10.74 6.84
CA SER A 280 13.47 10.14 7.56
C SER A 280 13.49 8.61 7.46
N GLU A 281 12.34 7.95 7.60
CA GLU A 281 12.21 6.50 7.42
C GLU A 281 12.57 6.10 5.99
N SER A 282 12.13 6.88 4.99
CA SER A 282 12.49 6.64 3.60
C SER A 282 13.96 6.91 3.29
N LEU A 283 14.71 7.63 4.14
CA LEU A 283 16.13 7.96 3.98
C LEU A 283 17.06 7.06 4.80
N GLN A 284 16.59 6.53 5.94
CA GLN A 284 17.31 5.57 6.79
C GLN A 284 17.29 4.14 6.22
N GLU A 285 16.49 3.92 5.18
CA GLU A 285 16.68 2.77 4.30
C GLU A 285 18.05 2.90 3.61
N PRO A 286 18.87 1.83 3.63
CA PRO A 286 20.28 1.91 3.23
C PRO A 286 20.42 2.61 1.87
N SER A 287 21.17 3.70 1.91
CA SER A 287 21.38 4.68 0.86
C SER A 287 21.88 4.06 -0.45
N ILE A 288 21.11 4.29 -1.53
CA ILE A 288 21.41 4.36 -2.98
C ILE A 288 22.75 3.75 -3.43
#